data_AF-A0A5D6VGD8-F1
#
_entry.id   AF-A0A5D6VGD8-F1
#
_cell.length_a   1.000
_cell.length_b   1.000
_cell.length_c   1.000
_cell.angle_alpha   90.00
_cell.angle_beta   90.00
_cell.angle_gamma   90.00
#
_symmetry.space_group_name_H-M   'P 1'
#
loop_
_entity.id
_entity.type
_entity.pdbx_description
1 polymer ?
#
loop_
_entity_poly.entity_id
_entity_poly.type
_entity_poly.pdbx_seq_one_letter_code
_entity_poly.pdbx_strand_id
1 'polypeptide(L)'
;MFRLSTLAPTSLFLILIAAGCLRKEEVAPASSATAVATSVDATAATEPGVLYTILKDQHYATSNPVRLVSKTKLKFSVKFDNTAAYKTKLTNNQADVNKLYGLSDCNSLHQTNSARFGWRWYQNRLELLAYSYRAGVNTTTLLTAIDRNKWYTCELQITDGKYTFVVNGKKVEHKRSCTGAAKGYQLYPYFGGNETAPQNITLRLQDLP
;
A
#
# COMPACT_ATOMS: atom_id res chain seq x y z
N MET A 1 30.96 -1.41 54.14
CA MET A 1 30.29 -1.99 55.31
C MET A 1 28.96 -2.60 54.85
N PHE A 2 28.83 -3.93 54.98
CA PHE A 2 27.62 -4.75 55.28
C PHE A 2 26.22 -4.20 54.87
N ARG A 3 25.32 -4.95 54.20
CA ARG A 3 25.00 -6.39 54.28
C ARG A 3 24.35 -6.93 53.00
N LEU A 4 24.64 -8.21 52.73
CA LEU A 4 23.77 -9.17 52.02
C LEU A 4 22.49 -9.44 52.82
N SER A 5 21.36 -9.66 52.13
CA SER A 5 20.31 -10.57 52.62
C SER A 5 19.47 -11.11 51.46
N THR A 6 19.73 -12.37 51.14
CA THR A 6 18.89 -13.32 50.42
C THR A 6 17.56 -13.56 51.15
N LEU A 7 16.48 -13.85 50.41
CA LEU A 7 15.46 -14.84 50.78
C LEU A 7 14.47 -15.06 49.62
N ALA A 8 14.39 -16.32 49.19
CA ALA A 8 13.26 -16.98 48.51
C ALA A 8 13.05 -18.31 49.27
N PRO A 9 12.03 -19.16 48.98
CA PRO A 9 10.77 -19.00 48.24
C PRO A 9 9.56 -19.46 49.08
N THR A 10 8.33 -19.42 48.54
CA THR A 10 7.26 -20.34 49.01
C THR A 10 6.23 -20.57 47.92
N SER A 11 6.17 -21.82 47.47
CA SER A 11 5.11 -22.41 46.65
C SER A 11 3.80 -22.49 47.45
N LEU A 12 2.68 -22.21 46.80
CA LEU A 12 1.40 -22.79 47.19
C LEU A 12 0.60 -23.18 45.96
N PHE A 13 0.53 -24.50 45.74
CA PHE A 13 -0.42 -25.17 44.86
C PHE A 13 -1.81 -25.04 45.46
N LEU A 14 -2.79 -24.59 44.67
CA LEU A 14 -4.21 -24.77 45.01
C LEU A 14 -4.89 -25.47 43.83
N ILE A 15 -5.19 -26.76 44.04
CA ILE A 15 -6.07 -27.57 43.22
C ILE A 15 -7.49 -27.33 43.76
N LEU A 16 -8.40 -26.83 42.91
CA LEU A 16 -9.84 -26.88 43.19
C LEU A 16 -10.51 -27.74 42.11
N ILE A 17 -11.01 -28.89 42.55
CA ILE A 17 -11.89 -29.79 41.81
C ILE A 17 -13.31 -29.23 41.93
N ALA A 18 -13.98 -29.00 40.80
CA ALA A 18 -15.43 -28.79 40.77
C ALA A 18 -16.05 -29.87 39.88
N ALA A 19 -16.82 -30.74 40.52
CA ALA A 19 -17.59 -31.81 39.91
C ALA A 19 -19.03 -31.35 39.63
N GLY A 20 -19.55 -31.76 38.47
CA GLY A 20 -20.92 -32.23 38.31
C GLY A 20 -22.01 -31.18 38.05
N CYS A 21 -22.54 -31.20 36.82
CA CYS A 21 -23.99 -31.31 36.63
C CYS A 21 -24.29 -31.91 35.25
N LEU A 22 -24.66 -33.20 35.23
CA LEU A 22 -25.28 -33.84 34.07
C LEU A 22 -26.74 -33.38 33.98
N ARG A 23 -27.11 -32.73 32.88
CA ARG A 23 -28.50 -32.69 32.43
C ARG A 23 -28.62 -33.50 31.14
N LYS A 24 -29.55 -34.45 31.18
CA LYS A 24 -30.04 -35.20 30.03
C LYS A 24 -30.70 -34.23 29.06
N GLU A 25 -30.26 -34.24 27.81
CA GLU A 25 -31.04 -33.70 26.69
C GLU A 25 -31.63 -34.85 25.90
N GLU A 26 -32.91 -34.68 25.61
CA GLU A 26 -33.82 -35.61 24.96
C GLU A 26 -33.70 -35.45 23.44
N VAL A 27 -33.52 -36.57 22.74
CA VAL A 27 -33.33 -36.59 21.28
C VAL A 27 -34.69 -36.57 20.59
N ALA A 28 -34.98 -35.48 19.87
CA ALA A 28 -36.11 -35.38 18.94
C ALA A 28 -35.74 -35.93 17.54
N PRO A 29 -36.70 -36.48 16.77
CA PRO A 29 -36.43 -37.28 15.58
C PRO A 29 -36.07 -36.46 14.32
N ALA A 30 -35.30 -37.10 13.45
CA ALA A 30 -34.85 -36.59 12.17
C ALA A 30 -36.01 -36.26 11.21
N SER A 31 -36.04 -35.01 10.73
CA SER A 31 -36.88 -34.58 9.60
C SER A 31 -36.01 -34.47 8.36
N SER A 32 -36.44 -35.17 7.31
CA SER A 32 -35.86 -35.26 5.97
C SER A 32 -35.54 -33.90 5.35
N ALA A 33 -34.25 -33.64 5.08
CA ALA A 33 -33.81 -32.52 4.27
C ALA A 33 -33.63 -32.96 2.81
N THR A 34 -34.52 -32.47 1.96
CA THR A 34 -34.43 -32.51 0.50
C THR A 34 -33.10 -31.90 0.05
N ALA A 35 -32.32 -32.65 -0.73
CA ALA A 35 -31.09 -32.16 -1.33
C ALA A 35 -31.40 -31.03 -2.33
N VAL A 36 -31.12 -29.79 -1.92
CA VAL A 36 -31.05 -28.65 -2.83
C VAL A 36 -29.68 -28.69 -3.49
N ALA A 37 -29.66 -29.01 -4.78
CA ALA A 37 -28.46 -28.92 -5.60
C ALA A 37 -27.99 -27.47 -5.67
N THR A 38 -26.93 -27.13 -4.93
CA THR A 38 -26.22 -25.87 -5.09
C THR A 38 -25.43 -25.93 -6.38
N SER A 39 -25.94 -25.30 -7.43
CA SER A 39 -25.18 -25.01 -8.65
C SER A 39 -24.06 -24.04 -8.30
N VAL A 40 -22.84 -24.56 -8.11
CA VAL A 40 -21.61 -23.77 -8.13
C VAL A 40 -21.27 -23.43 -9.57
N ASP A 41 -21.84 -22.32 -10.05
CA ASP A 41 -21.26 -21.61 -11.18
C ASP A 41 -21.13 -20.13 -10.82
N ALA A 42 -19.90 -19.77 -10.46
CA ALA A 42 -19.46 -18.39 -10.39
C ALA A 42 -17.99 -18.39 -10.80
N THR A 43 -17.77 -18.33 -12.11
CA THR A 43 -16.52 -17.83 -12.69
C THR A 43 -16.27 -16.44 -12.10
N ALA A 44 -15.45 -16.37 -11.05
CA ALA A 44 -15.08 -15.12 -10.42
C ALA A 44 -14.46 -14.20 -11.48
N ALA A 45 -15.15 -13.12 -11.82
CA ALA A 45 -14.65 -12.14 -12.77
C ALA A 45 -13.29 -11.61 -12.27
N THR A 46 -12.24 -11.81 -13.06
CA THR A 46 -10.91 -11.29 -12.77
C THR A 46 -10.99 -9.78 -12.59
N GLU A 47 -10.65 -9.28 -11.38
CA GLU A 47 -10.66 -7.85 -11.13
C GLU A 47 -9.75 -7.10 -12.11
N PRO A 48 -10.16 -5.91 -12.60
CA PRO A 48 -9.41 -5.16 -13.60
C PRO A 48 -8.03 -4.72 -13.10
N GLY A 49 -7.15 -4.43 -14.06
CA GLY A 49 -5.81 -3.91 -13.82
C GLY A 49 -4.76 -4.99 -13.51
N VAL A 50 -3.50 -4.55 -13.49
CA VAL A 50 -2.34 -5.39 -13.19
C VAL A 50 -2.13 -5.42 -11.68
N LEU A 51 -1.95 -6.62 -11.13
CA LEU A 51 -1.57 -6.81 -9.73
C LEU A 51 -0.06 -6.60 -9.57
N TYR A 52 0.32 -5.71 -8.66
CA TYR A 52 1.68 -5.50 -8.23
C TYR A 52 1.83 -5.99 -6.80
N THR A 53 2.88 -6.76 -6.54
CA THR A 53 3.25 -7.20 -5.19
C THR A 53 4.63 -6.66 -4.87
N ILE A 54 4.76 -5.86 -3.81
CA ILE A 54 6.06 -5.63 -3.18
C ILE A 54 6.23 -6.72 -2.13
N LEU A 55 7.18 -7.62 -2.35
CA LEU A 55 7.40 -8.73 -1.44
C LEU A 55 7.99 -8.22 -0.12
N LYS A 56 7.71 -8.93 0.96
CA LYS A 56 8.38 -8.73 2.24
C LYS A 56 9.90 -8.74 2.04
N ASP A 57 10.57 -7.86 2.76
CA ASP A 57 12.02 -7.67 2.73
C ASP A 57 12.55 -7.23 1.35
N GLN A 58 11.69 -6.72 0.46
CA GLN A 58 12.04 -6.12 -0.82
C GLN A 58 11.62 -4.66 -0.90
N HIS A 59 12.24 -3.92 -1.82
CA HIS A 59 11.79 -2.58 -2.19
C HIS A 59 10.95 -2.59 -3.47
N TYR A 60 11.32 -3.39 -4.47
CA TYR A 60 10.71 -3.38 -5.79
C TYR A 60 9.47 -4.26 -5.84
N ALA A 61 8.47 -3.86 -6.63
CA ALA A 61 7.35 -4.72 -6.96
C ALA A 61 7.76 -5.88 -7.89
N THR A 62 6.96 -6.94 -7.99
CA THR A 62 7.19 -8.11 -8.85
C THR A 62 7.19 -7.80 -10.36
N SER A 63 6.57 -6.70 -10.79
CA SER A 63 6.51 -6.28 -12.20
C SER A 63 7.02 -4.84 -12.33
N ASN A 64 8.17 -4.62 -12.97
CA ASN A 64 8.73 -3.28 -13.22
C ASN A 64 9.46 -3.20 -14.57
N PRO A 65 8.80 -3.49 -15.71
CA PRO A 65 9.48 -3.50 -17.00
C PRO A 65 9.92 -2.09 -17.41
N VAL A 66 11.14 -1.96 -17.93
CA VAL A 66 11.61 -0.69 -18.49
C VAL A 66 10.77 -0.36 -19.72
N ARG A 67 10.05 0.77 -19.66
CA ARG A 67 9.22 1.26 -20.77
C ARG A 67 9.54 2.71 -21.02
N LEU A 68 10.10 3.02 -22.19
CA LEU A 68 10.32 4.39 -22.62
C LEU A 68 9.00 5.09 -22.92
N VAL A 69 8.90 6.38 -22.59
CA VAL A 69 7.68 7.16 -22.68
C VAL A 69 7.96 8.59 -23.16
N SER A 70 7.01 9.12 -23.92
CA SER A 70 6.87 10.54 -24.25
C SER A 70 5.42 10.94 -24.01
N LYS A 71 5.11 11.60 -22.89
CA LYS A 71 3.72 11.84 -22.45
C LYS A 71 3.51 13.24 -21.88
N THR A 72 2.43 13.92 -22.25
CA THR A 72 1.96 15.15 -21.58
C THR A 72 0.97 14.87 -20.45
N LYS A 73 0.49 13.62 -20.36
CA LYS A 73 -0.45 13.17 -19.35
C LYS A 73 -0.21 11.70 -19.00
N LEU A 74 -0.33 11.35 -17.73
CA LEU A 74 -0.46 9.98 -17.24
C LEU A 74 -1.74 9.89 -16.42
N LYS A 75 -2.66 9.00 -16.80
CA LYS A 75 -3.90 8.74 -16.08
C LYS A 75 -4.01 7.25 -15.78
N PHE A 76 -4.38 6.93 -14.56
CA PHE A 76 -4.54 5.54 -14.11
C PHE A 76 -5.53 5.48 -12.95
N SER A 77 -6.04 4.29 -12.65
CA SER A 77 -6.71 4.02 -11.40
C SER A 77 -5.86 3.10 -10.52
N VAL A 78 -5.97 3.28 -9.20
CA VAL A 78 -5.29 2.45 -8.20
C VAL A 78 -6.28 1.93 -7.18
N LYS A 79 -6.09 0.66 -6.77
CA LYS A 79 -6.76 0.05 -5.63
C LYS A 79 -5.71 -0.65 -4.76
N PHE A 80 -5.53 -0.14 -3.55
CA PHE A 80 -4.77 -0.83 -2.51
C PHE A 80 -5.68 -1.78 -1.77
N ASP A 81 -5.19 -2.96 -1.39
CA ASP A 81 -5.92 -3.83 -0.47
C ASP A 81 -5.47 -3.63 0.98
N ASN A 82 -5.91 -4.50 1.88
CA ASN A 82 -5.62 -4.41 3.31
C ASN A 82 -4.15 -4.55 3.67
N THR A 83 -3.32 -5.14 2.81
CA THR A 83 -1.87 -5.29 3.04
C THR A 83 -1.12 -3.97 3.00
N ALA A 84 -1.72 -2.91 2.44
CA ALA A 84 -1.15 -1.57 2.43
C ALA A 84 -1.14 -0.90 3.82
N ALA A 85 -1.80 -1.49 4.83
CA ALA A 85 -1.62 -1.12 6.22
C ALA A 85 -0.42 -1.87 6.80
N TYR A 86 0.67 -1.15 7.05
CA TYR A 86 1.93 -1.73 7.52
C TYR A 86 2.52 -0.93 8.68
N LYS A 87 3.41 -1.54 9.45
CA LYS A 87 4.22 -0.87 10.47
C LYS A 87 5.70 -1.02 10.14
N THR A 88 6.43 0.09 10.08
CA THR A 88 7.89 0.07 9.91
C THR A 88 8.59 -0.44 11.16
N LYS A 89 9.83 -0.94 11.04
CA LYS A 89 10.63 -1.37 12.19
C LYS A 89 11.00 -0.15 13.03
N LEU A 90 11.39 0.95 12.39
CA LEU A 90 11.65 2.22 13.06
C LEU A 90 10.46 3.17 12.90
N THR A 91 9.94 3.67 14.03
CA THR A 91 8.73 4.52 14.04
C THR A 91 8.88 5.79 13.22
N ASN A 92 10.07 6.41 13.19
CA ASN A 92 10.36 7.61 12.40
C ASN A 92 10.23 7.37 10.89
N ASN A 93 10.55 6.16 10.42
CA ASN A 93 10.46 5.81 9.00
C ASN A 93 9.02 5.58 8.54
N GLN A 94 8.03 5.54 9.44
CA GLN A 94 6.61 5.45 9.05
C GLN A 94 6.17 6.66 8.21
N ALA A 95 6.87 7.79 8.34
CA ALA A 95 6.63 8.98 7.52
C ALA A 95 7.25 8.91 6.12
N ASP A 96 8.13 7.93 5.85
CA ASP A 96 8.79 7.78 4.56
C ASP A 96 7.79 7.54 3.44
N VAL A 97 8.13 8.03 2.25
CA VAL A 97 7.27 7.96 1.07
C VAL A 97 7.65 6.76 0.22
N ASN A 98 6.72 5.82 0.12
CA ASN A 98 6.74 4.78 -0.90
C ASN A 98 6.33 5.39 -2.23
N LYS A 99 6.83 4.84 -3.33
CA LYS A 99 6.57 5.34 -4.68
C LYS A 99 5.47 4.46 -5.27
N LEU A 100 4.56 5.08 -6.02
CA LEU A 100 3.45 4.39 -6.68
C LEU A 100 3.69 4.30 -8.19
N TYR A 101 3.29 5.31 -8.93
CA TYR A 101 3.30 5.28 -10.39
C TYR A 101 3.60 6.67 -10.92
N GLY A 102 4.37 6.76 -12.00
CA GLY A 102 4.82 8.04 -12.55
C GLY A 102 5.85 7.89 -13.64
N LEU A 103 6.54 8.98 -13.96
CA LEU A 103 7.49 9.02 -15.08
C LEU A 103 8.81 9.64 -14.61
N SER A 104 9.93 9.11 -15.12
CA SER A 104 11.14 9.93 -15.20
C SER A 104 10.96 10.98 -16.30
N ASP A 105 11.69 12.08 -16.20
CA ASP A 105 11.51 13.21 -17.10
C ASP A 105 12.84 13.91 -17.44
N CYS A 106 12.76 14.88 -18.34
CA CYS A 106 13.83 15.71 -18.85
C CYS A 106 14.99 14.88 -19.44
N ASN A 107 14.69 13.68 -19.96
CA ASN A 107 15.65 12.71 -20.46
C ASN A 107 16.81 12.46 -19.49
N SER A 108 16.49 12.42 -18.19
CA SER A 108 17.45 12.31 -17.09
C SER A 108 17.10 11.15 -16.16
N LEU A 109 17.98 10.82 -15.22
CA LEU A 109 17.67 9.83 -14.18
C LEU A 109 16.48 10.31 -13.33
N HIS A 110 15.67 9.37 -12.85
CA HIS A 110 14.46 9.71 -12.09
C HIS A 110 14.74 10.42 -10.75
N GLN A 111 15.95 10.29 -10.19
CA GLN A 111 16.38 11.06 -9.02
C GLN A 111 16.83 12.48 -9.39
N THR A 112 17.02 12.78 -10.66
CA THR A 112 17.31 14.13 -11.17
C THR A 112 16.00 14.84 -11.52
N ASN A 113 15.19 14.27 -12.40
CA ASN A 113 13.86 14.78 -12.72
C ASN A 113 12.85 13.64 -12.87
N SER A 114 11.79 13.70 -12.08
CA SER A 114 10.66 12.77 -12.17
C SER A 114 9.42 13.35 -11.53
N ALA A 115 8.27 12.80 -11.87
CA ALA A 115 7.01 13.03 -11.20
C ALA A 115 6.32 11.69 -10.96
N ARG A 116 5.97 11.41 -9.71
CA ARG A 116 5.32 10.18 -9.25
C ARG A 116 4.23 10.50 -8.26
N PHE A 117 3.20 9.68 -8.24
CA PHE A 117 2.40 9.55 -7.03
C PHE A 117 3.24 8.80 -5.98
N GLY A 118 3.24 9.30 -4.76
CA GLY A 118 3.72 8.62 -3.58
C GLY A 118 2.56 8.04 -2.78
N TRP A 119 2.86 7.10 -1.89
CA TRP A 119 1.90 6.56 -0.94
C TRP A 119 2.58 6.22 0.39
N ARG A 120 1.80 6.15 1.47
CA ARG A 120 2.24 5.61 2.77
C ARG A 120 1.05 5.26 3.65
N TRP A 121 1.25 4.32 4.56
CA TRP A 121 0.37 4.17 5.71
C TRP A 121 0.89 5.06 6.81
N TYR A 122 0.13 6.08 7.22
CA TYR A 122 0.61 7.05 8.21
C TYR A 122 -0.56 7.56 9.05
N GLN A 123 -0.36 7.68 10.36
CA GLN A 123 -1.41 8.12 11.30
C GLN A 123 -2.75 7.38 11.09
N ASN A 124 -2.69 6.05 10.97
CA ASN A 124 -3.84 5.17 10.80
C ASN A 124 -4.71 5.44 9.55
N ARG A 125 -4.11 6.01 8.49
CA ARG A 125 -4.76 6.21 7.19
C ARG A 125 -3.79 5.93 6.04
N LEU A 126 -4.36 5.58 4.88
CA LEU A 126 -3.59 5.45 3.65
C LEU A 126 -3.58 6.80 2.93
N GLU A 127 -2.40 7.33 2.66
CA GLU A 127 -2.22 8.62 2.01
C GLU A 127 -1.70 8.44 0.60
N LEU A 128 -2.20 9.26 -0.33
CA LEU A 128 -1.59 9.53 -1.63
C LEU A 128 -0.91 10.90 -1.59
N LEU A 129 0.28 10.97 -2.17
CA LEU A 129 1.14 12.15 -2.16
C LEU A 129 1.55 12.53 -3.59
N ALA A 130 1.70 13.83 -3.83
CA ALA A 130 2.48 14.30 -4.96
C ALA A 130 3.97 14.16 -4.60
N TYR A 131 4.76 13.53 -5.47
CA TYR A 131 6.18 13.31 -5.24
C TYR A 131 6.94 13.63 -6.52
N SER A 132 7.92 14.52 -6.48
CA SER A 132 8.72 14.84 -7.65
C SER A 132 10.18 15.07 -7.31
N TYR A 133 11.04 14.88 -8.31
CA TYR A 133 12.39 15.43 -8.33
C TYR A 133 12.47 16.58 -9.33
N ARG A 134 13.14 17.65 -8.93
CA ARG A 134 13.50 18.78 -9.79
C ARG A 134 14.98 19.09 -9.58
N ALA A 135 15.79 18.80 -10.60
CA ALA A 135 17.24 18.99 -10.55
C ALA A 135 17.89 18.36 -9.29
N GLY A 136 17.51 17.13 -8.94
CA GLY A 136 18.05 16.42 -7.77
C GLY A 136 17.33 16.71 -6.45
N VAL A 137 16.49 17.75 -6.39
CA VAL A 137 15.76 18.12 -5.17
C VAL A 137 14.41 17.42 -5.15
N ASN A 138 14.15 16.66 -4.08
CA ASN A 138 12.86 16.04 -3.86
C ASN A 138 11.83 17.05 -3.31
N THR A 139 10.60 16.97 -3.79
CA THR A 139 9.45 17.64 -3.18
C THR A 139 8.33 16.63 -2.98
N THR A 140 7.75 16.63 -1.78
CA THR A 140 6.62 15.78 -1.41
C THR A 140 5.52 16.66 -0.82
N THR A 141 4.27 16.42 -1.20
CA THR A 141 3.11 17.11 -0.62
C THR A 141 1.95 16.13 -0.50
N LEU A 142 1.26 16.12 0.65
CA LEU A 142 0.06 15.30 0.85
C LEU A 142 -1.02 15.76 -0.14
N LEU A 143 -1.57 14.82 -0.91
CA LEU A 143 -2.66 15.10 -1.85
C LEU A 143 -4.01 14.78 -1.21
N THR A 144 -4.17 13.56 -0.70
CA THR A 144 -5.38 13.14 0.03
C THR A 144 -5.16 11.85 0.80
N ALA A 145 -6.01 11.60 1.81
CA ALA A 145 -6.22 10.27 2.33
C ALA A 145 -7.23 9.50 1.45
N ILE A 146 -7.08 8.17 1.39
CA ILE A 146 -7.93 7.25 0.65
C ILE A 146 -8.28 6.02 1.51
N ASP A 147 -9.37 5.35 1.16
CA ASP A 147 -9.76 4.08 1.76
C ASP A 147 -9.08 2.91 1.02
N ARG A 148 -8.82 1.83 1.74
CA ARG A 148 -8.42 0.56 1.13
C ARG A 148 -9.62 -0.11 0.45
N ASN A 149 -9.34 -0.99 -0.50
CA ASN A 149 -10.29 -1.75 -1.31
C ASN A 149 -11.25 -0.89 -2.17
N LYS A 150 -10.92 0.38 -2.42
CA LYS A 150 -11.64 1.25 -3.35
C LYS A 150 -10.73 1.71 -4.48
N TRP A 151 -11.31 1.92 -5.66
CA TRP A 151 -10.60 2.47 -6.81
C TRP A 151 -10.54 4.00 -6.73
N TYR A 152 -9.36 4.56 -7.00
CA TYR A 152 -9.13 6.00 -7.07
C TYR A 152 -8.50 6.34 -8.42
N THR A 153 -9.03 7.37 -9.09
CA THR A 153 -8.43 7.86 -10.34
C THR A 153 -7.36 8.90 -10.03
N CYS A 154 -6.17 8.67 -10.56
CA CYS A 154 -5.00 9.51 -10.46
C CYS A 154 -4.66 10.08 -11.85
N GLU A 155 -4.38 11.38 -11.91
CA GLU A 155 -3.92 12.05 -13.13
C GLU A 155 -2.70 12.91 -12.84
N LEU A 156 -1.65 12.73 -13.64
CA LEU A 156 -0.49 13.60 -13.70
C LEU A 156 -0.51 14.33 -15.04
N GLN A 157 -0.69 15.64 -15.00
CA GLN A 157 -0.57 16.53 -16.16
C GLN A 157 0.82 17.16 -16.17
N ILE A 158 1.45 17.18 -17.34
CA ILE A 158 2.79 17.70 -17.55
C ILE A 158 2.71 18.84 -18.55
N THR A 159 3.09 20.03 -18.09
CA THR A 159 3.19 21.24 -18.91
C THR A 159 4.58 21.85 -18.75
N ASP A 160 4.83 22.95 -19.45
CA ASP A 160 6.07 23.70 -19.30
C ASP A 160 6.22 24.19 -17.86
N GLY A 161 7.35 23.84 -17.24
CA GLY A 161 7.68 24.29 -15.88
C GLY A 161 6.80 23.72 -14.75
N LYS A 162 5.85 22.83 -15.04
CA LYS A 162 4.91 22.33 -14.02
C LYS A 162 4.48 20.86 -14.17
N TYR A 163 4.36 20.19 -13.03
CA TYR A 163 3.59 18.96 -12.85
C TYR A 163 2.32 19.27 -12.06
N THR A 164 1.18 18.74 -12.50
CA THR A 164 -0.10 18.85 -11.77
C THR A 164 -0.62 17.47 -11.45
N PHE A 165 -0.68 17.14 -10.16
CA PHE A 165 -1.20 15.89 -9.64
C PHE A 165 -2.66 16.06 -9.24
N VAL A 166 -3.52 15.15 -9.68
CA VAL A 166 -4.96 15.19 -9.41
C VAL A 166 -5.43 13.83 -8.92
N VAL A 167 -6.16 13.81 -7.79
CA VAL A 167 -6.91 12.64 -7.30
C VAL A 167 -8.28 13.11 -6.86
N ASN A 168 -9.35 12.55 -7.45
CA ASN A 168 -10.73 12.90 -7.13
C ASN A 168 -10.99 14.42 -7.07
N GLY A 169 -10.47 15.17 -8.04
CA GLY A 169 -10.63 16.63 -8.12
C GLY A 169 -9.71 17.45 -7.22
N LYS A 170 -9.06 16.87 -6.21
CA LYS A 170 -8.02 17.55 -5.43
C LYS A 170 -6.75 17.67 -6.26
N LYS A 171 -6.12 18.85 -6.21
CA LYS A 171 -4.98 19.21 -7.05
C LYS A 171 -3.78 19.64 -6.20
N VAL A 172 -2.59 19.18 -6.56
CA VAL A 172 -1.29 19.68 -6.08
C VAL A 172 -0.39 19.95 -7.27
N GLU A 173 0.35 21.04 -7.23
CA GLU A 173 1.27 21.45 -8.29
C GLU A 173 2.71 21.46 -7.78
N HIS A 174 3.63 20.86 -8.54
CA HIS A 174 5.07 20.92 -8.29
C HIS A 174 5.78 21.59 -9.48
N LYS A 175 6.89 22.29 -9.21
CA LYS A 175 7.73 22.87 -10.27
C LYS A 175 8.44 21.76 -11.06
N ARG A 176 8.58 21.96 -12.37
CA ARG A 176 9.31 21.09 -13.32
C ARG A 176 10.51 21.84 -13.90
N SER A 177 11.53 21.12 -14.37
CA SER A 177 12.76 21.71 -14.93
C SER A 177 12.74 21.90 -16.45
N CYS A 178 11.90 21.15 -17.17
CA CYS A 178 11.88 21.13 -18.63
C CYS A 178 10.51 21.48 -19.21
N THR A 179 10.47 21.57 -20.54
CA THR A 179 9.30 21.92 -21.36
C THR A 179 8.86 20.73 -22.23
N GLY A 180 7.67 20.84 -22.83
CA GLY A 180 7.08 19.83 -23.69
C GLY A 180 6.62 18.57 -22.95
N ALA A 181 6.44 17.48 -23.70
CA ALA A 181 6.09 16.18 -23.12
C ALA A 181 7.17 15.69 -22.15
N ALA A 182 6.76 14.92 -21.14
CA ALA A 182 7.71 14.20 -20.31
C ALA A 182 8.44 13.14 -21.14
N LYS A 183 9.78 13.16 -21.11
CA LYS A 183 10.63 12.22 -21.85
C LYS A 183 11.48 11.41 -20.89
N GLY A 184 11.32 10.09 -20.91
CA GLY A 184 12.03 9.20 -20.00
C GLY A 184 11.45 7.79 -20.04
N TYR A 185 11.17 7.24 -18.86
CA TYR A 185 10.65 5.90 -18.67
C TYR A 185 9.59 5.84 -17.56
N GLN A 186 8.74 4.82 -17.65
CA GLN A 186 7.71 4.51 -16.66
C GLN A 186 8.35 4.10 -15.32
N LEU A 187 7.79 4.61 -14.22
CA LEU A 187 8.15 4.27 -12.85
C LEU A 187 6.98 3.54 -12.18
N TYR A 188 7.32 2.58 -11.34
CA TYR A 188 6.40 1.57 -10.78
C TYR A 188 6.47 1.52 -9.24
N PRO A 189 5.58 0.73 -8.58
CA PRO A 189 5.51 0.70 -7.14
C PRO A 189 6.82 0.25 -6.49
N TYR A 190 7.21 0.97 -5.44
CA TYR A 190 8.45 0.74 -4.71
C TYR A 190 8.29 1.14 -3.25
N PHE A 191 8.69 0.28 -2.32
CA PHE A 191 8.70 0.58 -0.89
C PHE A 191 9.90 1.46 -0.56
N GLY A 192 9.62 2.67 -0.09
CA GLY A 192 10.59 3.75 0.06
C GLY A 192 11.37 3.73 1.36
N GLY A 193 12.18 4.79 1.55
CA GLY A 193 13.02 4.93 2.73
C GLY A 193 14.25 4.01 2.68
N ASN A 194 14.81 3.78 3.86
CA ASN A 194 15.96 2.90 4.08
C ASN A 194 15.55 1.50 4.59
N GLU A 195 14.25 1.27 4.80
CA GLU A 195 13.69 -0.02 5.19
C GLU A 195 13.04 -0.70 3.99
N THR A 196 13.12 -2.03 3.95
CA THR A 196 12.35 -2.86 3.03
C THR A 196 10.91 -3.07 3.53
N ALA A 197 10.02 -3.54 2.66
CA ALA A 197 8.64 -3.78 3.03
C ALA A 197 8.55 -4.79 4.21
N PRO A 198 7.84 -4.46 5.31
CA PRO A 198 7.78 -5.32 6.50
C PRO A 198 6.90 -6.57 6.30
N GLN A 199 6.08 -6.56 5.24
CA GLN A 199 5.19 -7.64 4.83
C GLN A 199 5.00 -7.57 3.30
N ASN A 200 4.35 -8.57 2.71
CA ASN A 200 3.89 -8.47 1.33
C ASN A 200 2.86 -7.36 1.22
N ILE A 201 3.00 -6.49 0.23
CA ILE A 201 2.07 -5.40 -0.04
C ILE A 201 1.57 -5.51 -1.48
N THR A 202 0.26 -5.56 -1.64
CA THR A 202 -0.42 -5.75 -2.90
C THR A 202 -1.31 -4.56 -3.24
N LEU A 203 -1.28 -4.20 -4.53
CA LEU A 203 -2.12 -3.15 -5.10
C LEU A 203 -2.35 -3.43 -6.59
N ARG A 204 -3.46 -2.92 -7.12
CA ARG A 204 -3.77 -2.98 -8.54
C ARG A 204 -3.65 -1.61 -9.19
N LEU A 205 -3.10 -1.59 -10.40
CA LEU A 205 -3.06 -0.41 -11.26
C LEU A 205 -3.73 -0.72 -12.60
N GLN A 206 -4.57 0.19 -13.07
CA GLN A 206 -5.14 0.14 -14.41
C GLN A 206 -4.84 1.44 -15.12
N ASP A 207 -4.07 1.38 -16.20
CA ASP A 207 -3.88 2.52 -17.10
C ASP A 207 -5.23 2.98 -17.64
N LEU A 208 -5.44 4.29 -17.69
CA LEU A 208 -6.62 4.92 -18.26
C LEU A 208 -6.20 5.76 -19.48
N PRO A 209 -7.11 5.96 -20.45
CA PRO A 209 -6.86 6.83 -21.59
C PRO A 209 -6.56 8.29 -21.19
#